data_AF-A0A838GY52-F1
#
_entry.id   AF-A0A838GY52-F1
#
_cell.length_a   1.000
_cell.length_b   1.000
_cell.length_c   1.000
_cell.angle_alpha   90.00
_cell.angle_beta   90.00
_cell.angle_gamma   90.00
#
_symmetry.space_group_name_H-M   'P 1'
#
loop_
_entity.id
_entity.type
_entity.pdbx_description
1 polymer ?
#
loop_
_entity_poly.entity_id
_entity_poly.type
_entity_poly.pdbx_seq_one_letter_code
_entity_poly.pdbx_strand_id
1 'polypeptide(L)'
;HQGREGGHLFHGLVDVDEAAAALANAGCGWAYLVDNGRATGWPGRQVRAYHLLPRGVGKATAVADDLTSRGLDRRQAVAVGDSLHDLTMAAVVGTFLLVANGHGDVGETVFRVPGAMGDGFADAVDIFLGHSDVRQDDVVSAPNGTRDMNP
;
A
#
# COMPACT_ATOMS: atom_id res chain seq x y z
N HIS A 1 17.77 -6.50 13.23
CA HIS A 1 16.36 -6.95 13.34
C HIS A 1 16.17 -7.82 14.57
N GLN A 2 16.16 -7.25 15.78
CA GLN A 2 15.84 -7.97 17.01
C GLN A 2 14.71 -7.21 17.69
N GLY A 3 13.51 -7.81 17.73
CA GLY A 3 12.31 -7.15 18.28
C GLY A 3 11.05 -7.26 17.42
N ARG A 4 11.07 -7.97 16.28
CA ARG A 4 9.81 -8.31 15.60
C ARG A 4 9.21 -9.54 16.27
N GLU A 5 8.40 -9.32 17.30
CA GLU A 5 7.44 -10.33 17.76
C GLU A 5 6.47 -10.56 16.61
N GLY A 6 6.46 -11.78 16.06
CA GLY A 6 5.71 -12.10 14.85
C GLY A 6 4.20 -11.95 15.04
N GLY A 7 3.46 -11.79 13.94
CA GLY A 7 2.00 -11.93 13.96
C GLY A 7 1.59 -13.40 14.12
N HIS A 8 0.43 -13.64 14.73
CA HIS A 8 -0.13 -14.99 14.84
C HIS A 8 -1.04 -15.29 13.65
N LEU A 9 -0.75 -16.39 12.96
CA LEU A 9 -1.55 -16.94 11.87
C LEU A 9 -2.21 -18.24 12.33
N PHE A 10 -3.53 -18.26 12.37
CA PHE A 10 -4.33 -19.42 12.74
C PHE A 10 -4.91 -20.11 11.50
N HIS A 11 -5.06 -21.42 11.57
CA HIS A 11 -5.60 -22.25 10.49
C HIS A 11 -6.83 -23.01 11.00
N GLY A 12 -7.96 -22.86 10.31
CA GLY A 12 -9.18 -23.58 10.69
C GLY A 12 -10.40 -23.17 9.88
N LEU A 13 -11.57 -23.48 10.44
CA LEU A 13 -12.86 -22.93 10.02
C LEU A 13 -13.43 -22.26 11.26
N VAL A 14 -13.31 -20.94 11.32
CA VAL A 14 -13.67 -20.13 12.48
C VAL A 14 -14.74 -19.14 12.05
N ASP A 15 -15.81 -19.07 12.84
CA ASP A 15 -16.74 -17.94 12.80
C ASP A 15 -16.08 -16.76 13.51
N VAL A 16 -15.89 -15.65 12.78
CA VAL A 16 -15.14 -14.49 13.27
C VAL A 16 -15.89 -13.72 14.36
N ASP A 17 -17.23 -13.77 14.36
CA ASP A 17 -18.05 -13.11 15.37
C ASP A 17 -18.05 -13.91 16.67
N GLU A 18 -18.15 -15.25 16.56
CA GLU A 18 -17.98 -16.14 17.72
C GLU A 18 -16.58 -15.99 18.33
N ALA A 19 -15.54 -15.93 17.49
CA ALA A 19 -14.18 -15.72 17.95
C ALA A 19 -13.99 -14.36 18.64
N ALA A 20 -14.61 -13.29 18.12
CA ALA A 20 -14.58 -11.98 18.75
C ALA A 20 -15.24 -11.99 20.14
N ALA A 21 -16.38 -12.67 20.28
CA ALA A 21 -17.05 -12.84 21.58
C ALA A 21 -16.19 -13.66 22.56
N ALA A 22 -15.58 -14.75 22.10
CA ALA A 22 -14.69 -15.58 22.90
C ALA A 22 -13.46 -14.80 23.40
N LEU A 23 -12.84 -14.00 22.52
CA LEU A 23 -11.74 -13.11 22.89
C LEU A 23 -12.17 -12.09 23.94
N ALA A 24 -13.34 -11.46 23.77
CA ALA A 24 -13.87 -10.50 24.74
C ALA A 24 -14.10 -11.15 26.12
N ASN A 25 -14.71 -12.33 26.17
CA ASN A 25 -14.98 -13.07 27.41
C ASN A 25 -13.69 -13.51 28.12
N ALA A 26 -12.60 -13.73 27.37
CA ALA A 26 -11.29 -14.05 27.91
C ALA A 26 -10.49 -12.83 28.39
N GLY A 27 -11.05 -11.61 28.35
CA GLY A 27 -10.34 -10.37 28.67
C GLY A 27 -9.45 -9.84 27.53
N CYS A 28 -9.50 -10.47 26.35
CA CYS A 28 -8.74 -10.13 25.15
C CYS A 28 -9.58 -9.34 24.13
N GLY A 29 -10.57 -8.56 24.59
CA GLY A 29 -11.43 -7.75 23.71
C GLY A 29 -10.67 -6.70 22.88
N TRP A 30 -9.41 -6.44 23.23
CA TRP A 30 -8.47 -5.64 22.47
C TRP A 30 -8.00 -6.32 21.17
N ALA A 31 -8.26 -7.60 20.95
CA ALA A 31 -7.86 -8.33 19.75
C ALA A 31 -9.08 -8.82 18.93
N TYR A 32 -8.86 -9.12 17.65
CA TYR A 32 -9.86 -9.73 16.77
C TYR A 32 -9.20 -10.55 15.66
N LEU A 33 -9.95 -11.52 15.12
CA LEU A 33 -9.51 -12.31 13.96
C LEU A 33 -9.97 -11.67 12.65
N VAL A 34 -9.10 -11.70 11.65
CA VAL A 34 -9.40 -11.34 10.26
C VAL A 34 -9.21 -12.56 9.38
N ASP A 35 -10.25 -12.94 8.64
CA ASP A 35 -10.19 -14.01 7.63
C ASP A 35 -9.31 -13.59 6.46
N ASN A 36 -8.18 -14.28 6.30
CA ASN A 36 -7.18 -14.05 5.28
C ASN A 36 -7.36 -14.99 4.06
N GLY A 37 -8.52 -15.62 3.95
CA GLY A 37 -8.87 -16.47 2.81
C GLY A 37 -8.46 -17.93 2.99
N ARG A 38 -8.50 -18.68 1.88
CA ARG A 38 -8.21 -20.11 1.86
C ARG A 38 -6.74 -20.37 2.12
N ALA A 39 -6.46 -21.34 2.98
CA ALA A 39 -5.12 -21.86 3.22
C ALA A 39 -4.92 -23.18 2.47
N THR A 40 -3.77 -23.33 1.83
CA THR A 40 -3.34 -24.58 1.17
C THR A 40 -2.45 -25.40 2.10
N GLY A 41 -2.08 -26.63 1.70
CA GLY A 41 -1.22 -27.51 2.51
C GLY A 41 -1.95 -28.42 3.50
N TRP A 42 -3.29 -28.49 3.42
CA TRP A 42 -4.13 -29.34 4.27
C TRP A 42 -4.90 -30.37 3.41
N PRO A 43 -4.29 -31.54 3.09
CA PRO A 43 -4.93 -32.53 2.22
C PRO A 43 -6.29 -32.98 2.72
N GLY A 44 -7.29 -32.98 1.82
CA GLY A 44 -8.65 -33.41 2.12
C GLY A 44 -9.45 -32.48 3.05
N ARG A 45 -8.92 -31.29 3.39
CA ARG A 45 -9.58 -30.35 4.32
C ARG A 45 -9.71 -28.98 3.69
N GLN A 46 -10.88 -28.37 3.85
CA GLN A 46 -11.06 -26.94 3.59
C GLN A 46 -10.61 -26.18 4.82
N VAL A 47 -9.55 -25.38 4.68
CA VAL A 47 -8.96 -24.59 5.76
C VAL A 47 -8.84 -23.15 5.31
N ARG A 48 -9.07 -22.23 6.25
CA ARG A 48 -8.86 -20.80 6.08
C ARG A 48 -7.78 -20.31 7.03
N ALA A 49 -7.10 -19.27 6.60
CA ALA A 49 -6.07 -18.57 7.36
C ALA A 49 -6.70 -17.38 8.09
N TYR A 50 -6.32 -17.13 9.34
CA TYR A 50 -6.81 -16.00 10.11
C TYR A 50 -5.66 -15.27 10.80
N HIS A 51 -5.62 -13.94 10.65
CA HIS A 51 -4.68 -13.10 11.41
C HIS A 51 -5.34 -12.63 12.71
N LEU A 52 -4.63 -12.73 13.84
CA LEU A 52 -5.02 -12.07 15.07
C LEU A 52 -4.38 -10.68 15.13
N LEU A 53 -5.21 -9.65 15.19
CA LEU A 53 -4.77 -8.26 15.18
C LEU A 53 -5.27 -7.52 16.43
N PRO A 54 -4.48 -6.60 16.98
CA PRO A 54 -4.96 -5.66 17.98
C PRO A 54 -5.90 -4.63 17.35
N ARG A 55 -6.95 -4.25 18.09
CA ARG A 55 -7.87 -3.16 17.76
C ARG A 55 -7.13 -1.83 17.82
N GLY A 56 -7.55 -0.89 16.97
CA GLY A 56 -6.95 0.44 16.90
C GLY A 56 -5.62 0.49 16.15
N VAL A 57 -5.05 -0.65 15.76
CA VAL A 57 -3.83 -0.74 14.97
C VAL A 57 -4.19 -1.07 13.53
N GLY A 58 -3.61 -0.33 12.59
CA GLY A 58 -3.86 -0.54 11.17
C GLY A 58 -2.97 0.36 10.32
N LYS A 59 -2.88 0.05 9.02
CA LYS A 59 -2.03 0.80 8.08
C LYS A 59 -2.37 2.30 8.08
N ALA A 60 -3.66 2.65 8.06
CA ALA A 60 -4.10 4.04 8.12
C ALA A 60 -3.63 4.77 9.39
N THR A 61 -3.85 4.18 10.58
CA THR A 61 -3.39 4.77 11.86
C THR A 61 -1.87 4.91 11.88
N ALA A 62 -1.14 3.87 11.48
CA ALA A 62 0.32 3.91 11.45
C ALA A 62 0.87 4.98 10.49
N VAL A 63 0.25 5.14 9.32
CA VAL A 63 0.63 6.20 8.37
C VAL A 63 0.29 7.59 8.92
N ALA A 64 -0.88 7.77 9.52
CA ALA A 64 -1.25 9.05 10.13
C ALA A 64 -0.28 9.45 11.26
N ASP A 65 0.11 8.51 12.10
CA ASP A 65 1.09 8.72 13.17
C ASP A 65 2.48 9.06 12.60
N ASP A 66 2.94 8.36 11.55
CA ASP A 66 4.22 8.63 10.89
C ASP A 66 4.23 10.04 10.26
N LEU A 67 3.18 10.43 9.54
CA LEU A 67 3.05 11.77 8.96
C LEU A 67 3.08 12.86 10.04
N THR A 68 2.32 12.66 11.13
CA THR A 68 2.27 13.59 12.27
C THR A 68 3.65 13.74 12.90
N SER A 69 4.35 12.64 13.13
CA SER A 69 5.69 12.64 13.75
C SER A 69 6.73 13.37 12.91
N ARG A 70 6.54 13.42 11.59
CA ARG A 70 7.41 14.11 10.63
C ARG A 70 6.97 15.54 10.31
N GLY A 71 5.82 15.98 10.83
CA GLY A 71 5.23 17.28 10.50
C GLY A 71 4.80 17.40 9.03
N LEU A 72 4.41 16.29 8.40
CA LEU A 72 3.98 16.24 7.00
C LEU A 72 2.45 16.34 6.89
N ASP A 73 1.96 17.16 5.95
CA ASP A 73 0.54 17.19 5.58
C ASP A 73 0.20 15.98 4.69
N ARG A 74 -1.03 15.46 4.78
CA ARG A 74 -1.50 14.36 3.92
C ARG A 74 -1.24 14.59 2.43
N ARG A 75 -1.35 15.83 1.92
CA ARG A 75 -1.09 16.20 0.53
C ARG A 75 0.36 15.99 0.09
N GLN A 76 1.27 15.82 1.04
CA GLN A 76 2.69 15.52 0.81
C GLN A 76 2.98 14.01 0.87
N ALA A 77 1.94 13.18 0.97
CA ALA A 77 2.06 11.74 1.13
C ALA A 77 1.30 10.99 0.04
N VAL A 78 1.93 9.93 -0.45
CA VAL A 78 1.38 8.97 -1.41
C VAL A 78 1.49 7.58 -0.81
N ALA A 79 0.42 6.82 -0.86
CA ALA A 79 0.44 5.39 -0.53
C ALA A 79 0.28 4.56 -1.81
N VAL A 80 0.89 3.37 -1.83
CA VAL A 80 0.76 2.39 -2.92
C VAL A 80 0.34 1.07 -2.30
N GLY A 81 -0.60 0.36 -2.92
CA GLY A 81 -1.02 -0.95 -2.43
C GLY A 81 -1.90 -1.73 -3.41
N ASP A 82 -2.22 -2.96 -3.04
CA ASP A 82 -2.97 -3.92 -3.87
C ASP A 82 -4.17 -4.54 -3.15
N SER A 83 -4.35 -4.30 -1.85
CA SER A 83 -5.40 -4.93 -1.06
C SER A 83 -6.44 -3.94 -0.55
N LEU A 84 -7.63 -4.46 -0.21
CA LEU A 84 -8.66 -3.68 0.50
C LEU A 84 -8.14 -3.13 1.84
N HIS A 85 -7.21 -3.83 2.48
CA HIS A 85 -6.60 -3.35 3.72
C HIS A 85 -5.64 -2.17 3.47
N ASP A 86 -4.94 -2.14 2.34
CA ASP A 86 -4.12 -0.99 1.94
C ASP A 86 -4.97 0.23 1.64
N LEU A 87 -6.14 0.06 0.99
CA LEU A 87 -7.05 1.16 0.67
C LEU A 87 -7.48 1.98 1.89
N THR A 88 -7.39 1.42 3.10
CA THR A 88 -7.61 2.20 4.33
C THR A 88 -6.68 3.42 4.44
N MET A 89 -5.47 3.35 3.87
CA MET A 89 -4.51 4.46 3.85
C MET A 89 -5.00 5.66 3.03
N ALA A 90 -5.89 5.47 2.05
CA ALA A 90 -6.43 6.57 1.23
C ALA A 90 -7.14 7.65 2.07
N ALA A 91 -7.70 7.27 3.23
CA ALA A 91 -8.32 8.21 4.16
C ALA A 91 -7.30 9.19 4.80
N VAL A 92 -6.01 8.83 4.85
CA VAL A 92 -4.98 9.59 5.58
C VAL A 92 -3.89 10.18 4.68
N VAL A 93 -3.77 9.72 3.43
CA VAL A 93 -2.84 10.29 2.43
C VAL A 93 -3.55 11.12 1.36
N GLY A 94 -2.82 12.02 0.71
CA GLY A 94 -3.33 12.87 -0.36
C GLY A 94 -3.61 12.10 -1.64
N THR A 95 -2.86 11.02 -1.89
CA THR A 95 -3.07 10.14 -3.05
C THR A 95 -2.78 8.70 -2.71
N PHE A 96 -3.66 7.80 -3.13
CA PHE A 96 -3.46 6.36 -3.08
C PHE A 96 -3.36 5.82 -4.51
N LEU A 97 -2.31 5.05 -4.79
CA LEU A 97 -2.12 4.36 -6.06
C LEU A 97 -2.37 2.85 -5.88
N LEU A 98 -3.42 2.37 -6.53
CA LEU A 98 -3.79 0.96 -6.60
C LEU A 98 -3.08 0.32 -7.79
N VAL A 99 -2.24 -0.67 -7.55
CA VAL A 99 -1.57 -1.41 -8.64
C VAL A 99 -2.57 -2.21 -9.46
N ALA A 100 -2.21 -2.60 -10.69
CA ALA A 100 -3.15 -3.20 -11.64
C ALA A 100 -3.81 -4.49 -11.14
N ASN A 101 -3.06 -5.34 -10.40
CA ASN A 101 -3.59 -6.55 -9.77
C ASN A 101 -4.31 -6.28 -8.42
N GLY A 102 -4.47 -5.01 -8.06
CA GLY A 102 -5.02 -4.59 -6.79
C GLY A 102 -6.55 -4.63 -6.73
N HIS A 103 -7.07 -5.00 -5.57
CA HIS A 103 -8.49 -5.12 -5.27
C HIS A 103 -9.07 -3.82 -4.72
N GLY A 104 -10.26 -3.46 -5.22
CA GLY A 104 -11.04 -2.30 -4.80
C GLY A 104 -11.18 -1.25 -5.89
N ASP A 105 -11.96 -0.23 -5.58
CA ASP A 105 -12.42 0.77 -6.55
C ASP A 105 -11.57 2.04 -6.51
N VAL A 106 -11.51 2.72 -7.66
CA VAL A 106 -10.92 4.06 -7.79
C VAL A 106 -11.87 5.12 -7.26
N GLY A 107 -11.35 6.31 -6.98
CA GLY A 107 -12.12 7.42 -6.43
C GLY A 107 -11.39 8.74 -6.53
N GLU A 108 -11.86 9.75 -5.81
CA GLU A 108 -11.31 11.12 -5.87
C GLU A 108 -9.81 11.18 -5.57
N THR A 109 -9.35 10.38 -4.62
CA THR A 109 -7.94 10.33 -4.18
C THR A 109 -7.30 8.97 -4.43
N VAL A 110 -7.99 8.06 -5.12
CA VAL A 110 -7.56 6.68 -5.37
C VAL A 110 -7.48 6.45 -6.86
N PHE A 111 -6.28 6.22 -7.38
CA PHE A 111 -6.03 6.04 -8.81
C PHE A 111 -5.44 4.67 -9.08
N ARG A 112 -5.73 4.10 -10.25
CA ARG A 112 -5.15 2.83 -10.68
C ARG A 112 -3.98 3.08 -11.62
N VAL A 113 -2.83 2.47 -11.32
CA VAL A 113 -1.66 2.46 -12.21
C VAL A 113 -1.67 1.20 -13.09
N PRO A 114 -1.08 1.25 -14.30
CA PRO A 114 -1.14 0.14 -15.26
C PRO A 114 -0.24 -1.04 -14.86
N GLY A 115 0.86 -0.81 -14.15
CA GLY A 115 1.75 -1.86 -13.65
C GLY A 115 1.11 -2.68 -12.53
N ALA A 116 1.34 -3.99 -12.56
CA ALA A 116 1.00 -4.90 -11.46
C ALA A 116 2.20 -5.06 -10.53
N MET A 117 1.95 -5.39 -9.26
CA MET A 117 2.99 -5.75 -8.29
C MET A 117 4.11 -4.68 -8.25
N GLY A 118 5.37 -5.10 -8.46
CA GLY A 118 6.53 -4.20 -8.44
C GLY A 118 6.53 -3.17 -9.57
N ASP A 119 6.00 -3.52 -10.75
CA ASP A 119 5.94 -2.59 -11.89
C ASP A 119 5.00 -1.42 -11.57
N GLY A 120 3.88 -1.69 -10.88
CA GLY A 120 2.97 -0.64 -10.42
C GLY A 120 3.59 0.27 -9.35
N PHE A 121 4.51 -0.26 -8.54
CA PHE A 121 5.31 0.57 -7.64
C PHE A 121 6.31 1.45 -8.40
N ALA A 122 6.94 0.93 -9.46
CA ALA A 122 7.81 1.72 -10.31
C ALA A 122 7.05 2.87 -11.00
N ASP A 123 5.86 2.59 -11.55
CA ASP A 123 4.96 3.62 -12.10
C ASP A 123 4.69 4.73 -11.06
N ALA A 124 4.39 4.34 -9.82
CA ALA A 124 4.13 5.28 -8.73
C ALA A 124 5.34 6.18 -8.44
N VAL A 125 6.54 5.62 -8.42
CA VAL A 125 7.79 6.37 -8.23
C VAL A 125 8.02 7.33 -9.39
N ASP A 126 7.84 6.89 -10.63
CA ASP A 126 8.04 7.74 -11.80
C ASP A 126 7.04 8.90 -11.85
N ILE A 127 5.76 8.65 -11.53
CA ILE A 127 4.71 9.68 -11.46
C ILE A 127 5.06 10.78 -10.44
N PHE A 128 5.58 10.39 -9.26
CA PHE A 128 5.76 11.33 -8.15
C PHE A 128 7.17 11.90 -8.00
N LEU A 129 8.20 11.17 -8.44
CA LEU A 129 9.60 11.54 -8.31
C LEU A 129 10.29 11.76 -9.66
N GLY A 130 9.76 11.17 -10.75
CA GLY A 130 10.33 11.22 -12.10
C GLY A 130 10.29 12.58 -12.79
N HIS A 131 9.69 13.61 -12.17
CA HIS A 131 9.77 15.01 -12.65
C HIS A 131 10.97 15.79 -12.09
N SER A 132 11.99 15.09 -11.57
CA SER A 132 13.20 15.72 -11.03
C SER A 132 14.43 15.53 -11.95
N ASP A 133 14.32 15.71 -13.27
CA ASP A 133 15.47 16.10 -14.10
C ASP A 133 15.07 16.47 -15.54
N VAL A 134 14.71 17.75 -15.74
CA VAL A 134 15.10 18.51 -16.93
C VAL A 134 15.45 19.91 -16.44
N ARG A 135 16.73 20.18 -16.22
CA ARG A 135 17.19 21.56 -16.03
C ARG A 135 17.02 22.29 -17.38
N GLN A 136 16.49 23.51 -17.34
CA GLN A 136 16.35 24.40 -18.51
C GLN A 136 17.68 24.75 -19.20
N ASP A 137 18.83 24.29 -18.67
CA ASP A 137 20.17 24.63 -19.16
C ASP A 137 20.76 23.61 -20.15
N ASP A 138 20.13 22.45 -20.38
CA ASP A 138 20.67 21.41 -21.27
C ASP A 138 20.38 21.64 -22.77
N VAL A 139 19.71 22.74 -23.14
CA VAL A 139 19.62 23.20 -24.53
C VAL A 139 20.74 24.22 -24.78
N VAL A 140 21.98 23.74 -24.79
CA VAL A 140 23.10 24.49 -25.37
C VAL A 140 22.82 24.66 -26.87
N SER A 141 22.74 25.94 -27.27
CA SER A 141 22.63 26.40 -28.65
C SER A 141 23.53 25.61 -29.60
N ALA A 142 22.94 25.01 -30.64
CA ALA A 142 23.68 24.69 -31.84
C ALA A 142 24.22 26.01 -32.43
N PRO A 143 25.53 26.13 -32.73
CA PRO A 143 26.05 27.35 -33.31
C PRO A 143 25.49 27.55 -34.72
N ASN A 144 24.92 28.73 -34.94
CA ASN A 144 24.64 29.29 -36.24
C ASN A 144 25.95 29.35 -37.05
N GLY A 145 26.03 28.59 -38.14
CA GLY A 145 27.17 28.57 -39.05
C GLY A 145 26.74 28.34 -40.48
N THR A 146 26.23 29.39 -41.12
CA THR A 146 26.08 29.49 -42.57
C THR A 146 27.46 29.69 -43.22
N ARG A 147 27.82 28.88 -44.23
CA ARG A 147 28.05 29.33 -45.62
C ARG A 147 28.60 28.23 -46.52
N ASP A 148 27.95 28.15 -47.69
CA ASP A 148 28.46 27.96 -49.04
C ASP A 148 29.58 26.95 -49.31
N MET A 149 29.29 25.99 -50.18
CA MET A 149 30.12 25.68 -51.35
C MET A 149 29.28 24.87 -52.38
N ASN A 150 29.03 25.48 -53.54
CA ASN A 150 28.85 24.82 -54.84
C ASN A 150 29.87 25.52 -55.78
N PRO A 151 30.49 24.87 -56.77
CA PRO A 151 29.88 23.98 -57.77
C PRO A 151 30.42 22.55 -57.82
#